data_AF-A0A496SAF8-F1
#
_entry.id   AF-A0A496SAF8-F1
#
_cell.length_a   1.000
_cell.length_b   1.000
_cell.length_c   1.000
_cell.angle_alpha   90.00
_cell.angle_beta   90.00
_cell.angle_gamma   90.00
#
_symmetry.space_group_name_H-M   'P 1'
#
loop_
_entity.id
_entity.type
_entity.pdbx_description
1 polymer ?
#
loop_
_entity_poly.entity_id
_entity_poly.type
_entity_poly.pdbx_seq_one_letter_code
_entity_poly.pdbx_strand_id
1 'polypeptide(L)' 'MGSVAVAFSGGLDSATLAYLAFKILGKKAIAFTTSSPLRASCDLKQVKQIARYIGIRHHFISTEELQNKRF' A
#
# COMPACT_ATOMS: atom_id res chain seq x y z
N MET A 1 -15.87 6.40 15.29
CA MET A 1 -14.49 6.09 14.84
C MET A 1 -14.47 5.95 13.32
N GLY A 2 -13.61 6.74 12.66
CA GLY A 2 -13.51 6.81 11.20
C GLY A 2 -12.78 5.63 10.56
N SER A 3 -12.50 5.75 9.26
CA SER A 3 -11.73 4.79 8.46
C SER A 3 -10.44 5.42 7.94
N VAL A 4 -9.45 4.61 7.61
CA VAL A 4 -8.15 5.09 7.11
C VAL A 4 -7.69 4.28 5.90
N ALA A 5 -7.05 4.97 4.96
CA ALA A 5 -6.30 4.36 3.86
C ALA A 5 -4.81 4.69 4.04
N VAL A 6 -3.96 3.67 4.06
CA VAL A 6 -2.52 3.80 4.25
C VAL A 6 -1.81 3.63 2.91
N ALA A 7 -1.05 4.65 2.51
CA ALA A 7 -0.11 4.51 1.39
C ALA A 7 1.03 3.57 1.83
N PHE A 8 1.15 2.43 1.16
CA PHE A 8 2.03 1.34 1.54
C PHE A 8 3.08 1.11 0.46
N SER A 9 4.33 1.47 0.74
CA SER A 9 5.46 1.31 -0.19
C SER A 9 6.16 -0.04 -0.08
N GLY A 10 5.89 -0.80 0.98
CA GLY A 10 6.62 -2.02 1.34
C GLY A 10 7.75 -1.80 2.34
N GLY A 11 8.11 -0.54 2.62
CA GLY A 11 9.14 -0.21 3.62
C GLY A 11 8.63 -0.40 5.05
N LEU A 12 9.58 -0.56 5.99
CA LEU A 12 9.34 -0.79 7.42
C LEU A 12 8.33 0.19 8.03
N ASP A 13 8.48 1.48 7.76
CA ASP A 13 7.62 2.52 8.35
C ASP A 13 6.17 2.36 7.88
N SER A 14 5.99 2.22 6.56
CA SER A 14 4.67 2.06 5.96
C SER A 14 4.01 0.72 6.36
N ALA A 15 4.81 -0.33 6.57
CA ALA A 15 4.34 -1.62 7.09
C ALA A 15 3.90 -1.50 8.55
N THR A 16 4.67 -0.81 9.39
CA THR A 16 4.36 -0.56 10.80
C THR A 16 3.07 0.25 10.93
N LEU A 17 2.91 1.29 10.12
CA LEU A 17 1.70 2.09 10.09
C LEU A 17 0.48 1.28 9.64
N ALA A 18 0.60 0.47 8.58
CA ALA A 18 -0.47 -0.41 8.12
C ALA A 18 -0.87 -1.44 9.19
N TYR A 19 0.11 -2.01 9.91
CA TYR A 19 -0.13 -2.94 11.00
C TYR A 19 -0.88 -2.28 12.15
N LEU A 20 -0.43 -1.11 12.63
CA LEU A 20 -1.09 -0.39 13.71
C LEU A 20 -2.51 0.06 13.32
N ALA A 21 -2.69 0.55 12.09
CA ALA A 21 -4.00 0.91 11.57
C ALA A 21 -4.97 -0.27 11.58
N PHE A 22 -4.53 -1.44 11.09
CA PHE A 22 -5.34 -2.66 11.12
C PHE A 22 -5.59 -3.16 12.55
N LYS A 23 -4.59 -3.11 13.43
CA LYS A 23 -4.71 -3.53 14.83
C LYS A 23 -5.75 -2.72 15.59
N ILE A 24 -5.85 -1.41 15.31
CA ILE A 24 -6.75 -0.48 16.02
C ILE A 24 -8.15 -0.43 15.37
N LEU A 25 -8.22 -0.40 14.03
CA LEU A 25 -9.46 -0.15 13.28
C LEU A 25 -10.03 -1.40 12.58
N GLY A 26 -9.28 -2.51 12.57
CA GLY A 26 -9.66 -3.74 11.89
C GLY A 26 -9.98 -3.52 10.42
N LYS A 27 -11.15 -4.00 9.99
CA LYS A 27 -11.61 -3.93 8.59
C LYS A 27 -11.84 -2.50 8.06
N LYS A 28 -11.81 -1.47 8.94
CA LYS A 28 -11.91 -0.05 8.56
C LYS A 28 -10.57 0.56 8.15
N ALA A 29 -9.48 -0.19 8.25
CA ALA A 29 -8.19 0.16 7.67
C ALA A 29 -7.97 -0.61 6.35
N ILE A 30 -7.50 0.10 5.33
CA ILE A 30 -7.02 -0.48 4.07
C ILE A 30 -5.62 0.04 3.78
N ALA A 31 -4.84 -0.72 3.02
CA ALA A 31 -3.56 -0.29 2.47
C ALA A 31 -3.65 -0.19 0.95
N PHE A 32 -2.86 0.68 0.33
CA PHE A 32 -2.72 0.71 -1.12
C PHE A 32 -1.28 0.98 -1.56
N THR A 33 -0.86 0.38 -2.67
CA THR A 33 0.45 0.58 -3.29
C THR A 33 0.27 1.04 -4.72
N THR A 34 0.93 2.13 -5.09
CA THR A 34 1.00 2.58 -6.48
C THR A 34 2.12 1.85 -7.20
N SER A 35 1.80 1.17 -8.30
CA SER A 35 2.79 0.57 -9.20
C SER A 35 2.91 1.44 -10.46
N SER A 36 4.11 1.97 -10.71
CA SER A 36 4.46 2.65 -11.95
C SER A 36 5.48 1.82 -12.71
N PRO A 37 5.38 1.71 -14.05
CA PRO A 37 6.40 1.05 -14.88
C PRO A 37 7.79 1.69 -14.75
N LEU A 38 7.85 2.96 -14.33
CA LEU A 38 9.08 3.76 -14.25
C LEU A 38 9.80 3.65 -12.91
N ARG A 39 9.08 3.29 -11.85
CA ARG A 39 9.69 3.07 -10.53
C ARG A 39 10.18 1.65 -10.46
N ALA A 40 11.50 1.50 -10.29
CA ALA A 40 12.16 0.23 -9.99
C ALA A 40 11.27 -0.57 -9.06
N SER A 41 10.90 -1.76 -9.52
CA SER A 41 9.96 -2.67 -8.90
C SER A 41 10.31 -2.85 -7.42
N CYS A 42 9.72 -2.04 -6.53
CA CYS A 42 9.45 -2.48 -5.18
C CYS A 42 8.88 -3.88 -5.35
N ASP A 43 9.51 -4.88 -4.75
CA ASP A 43 9.16 -6.27 -5.02
C ASP A 43 7.70 -6.48 -4.62
N LEU A 44 6.79 -6.38 -5.60
CA LEU A 44 5.35 -6.37 -5.38
C LEU A 44 4.93 -7.66 -4.67
N LYS A 45 5.73 -8.73 -4.83
CA LYS A 45 5.60 -9.98 -4.09
C LYS A 45 5.82 -9.76 -2.59
N GLN A 46 6.91 -9.10 -2.20
CA GLN A 46 7.20 -8.77 -0.81
C GLN A 46 6.09 -7.88 -0.21
N VAL A 47 5.68 -6.82 -0.92
CA VAL A 47 4.59 -5.93 -0.47
C VAL A 47 3.31 -6.74 -0.22
N LYS A 48 2.92 -7.59 -1.17
CA LYS A 48 1.73 -8.44 -1.06
C LYS A 48 1.84 -9.43 0.10
N GLN A 49 3.03 -9.96 0.35
CA GLN A 49 3.29 -10.90 1.43
C GLN A 49 3.19 -10.21 2.80
N ILE A 50 3.76 -9.01 2.95
CA ILE A 50 3.64 -8.22 4.19
C ILE A 50 2.18 -7.86 4.47
N ALA A 51 1.45 -7.37 3.47
CA ALA A 51 0.02 -7.06 3.62
C ALA A 51 -0.79 -8.29 4.06
N ARG A 52 -0.47 -9.47 3.51
CA ARG A 52 -1.08 -10.74 3.91
C ARG A 52 -0.74 -11.13 5.34
N TYR A 53 0.50 -10.95 5.78
CA TYR A 53 0.90 -11.20 7.17
C TYR A 53 0.18 -10.28 8.16
N ILE A 54 -0.02 -9.02 7.79
CA ILE A 54 -0.79 -8.06 8.61
C ILE A 54 -2.28 -8.44 8.64
N GLY A 55 -2.81 -9.03 7.57
CA GLY A 55 -4.24 -9.32 7.41
C GLY A 55 -5.06 -8.12 6.93
N ILE A 56 -4.40 -7.02 6.53
CA ILE A 56 -5.04 -5.82 6.02
C ILE A 56 -5.48 -6.01 4.56
N ARG A 57 -6.65 -5.46 4.20
CA ARG A 57 -7.07 -5.38 2.78
C ARG A 57 -6.12 -4.45 2.03
N HIS A 58 -5.51 -4.96 0.96
CA HIS A 58 -4.47 -4.26 0.22
C HIS A 58 -4.83 -4.16 -1.28
N HIS A 59 -4.73 -2.95 -1.81
CA HIS A 59 -5.04 -2.63 -3.21
C HIS A 59 -3.77 -2.18 -3.97
N PHE A 60 -3.56 -2.72 -5.16
CA PHE A 60 -2.57 -2.18 -6.08
C PHE A 60 -3.27 -1.22 -7.04
N ILE A 61 -2.72 -0.01 -7.16
CA ILE A 61 -3.20 1.02 -8.08
C ILE A 61 -2.14 1.19 -9.16
N SER A 62 -2.47 0.85 -10.39
CA SER A 62 -1.60 1.14 -11.53
C SER A 62 -1.65 2.63 -11.82
N THR A 63 -0.48 3.27 -11.88
CA THR A 63 -0.37 4.68 -12.25
C THR A 63 0.32 4.78 -13.59
N GLU A 64 -0.41 5.27 -14.60
CA GLU A 64 0.12 5.56 -15.93
C GLU A 64 0.78 6.94 -15.96
N GLU A 65 1.88 7.10 -15.21
CA GLU A 65 2.61 8.38 -15.12
C GLU A 65 3.06 8.89 -16.49
N LEU A 66 3.30 7.98 -17.45
CA LEU A 66 3.65 8.29 -18.85
C LEU A 66 2.54 8.97 -19.66
N GLN A 67 1.27 8.90 -19.24
CA GLN A 67 0.16 9.58 -19.93
C GLN A 67 -0.14 10.97 -19.35
N ASN A 68 0.49 11.33 -18.24
CA ASN A 68 0.26 12.62 -17.62
C ASN A 68 1.10 13.69 -18.35
N LYS A 69 0.46 14.52 -19.17
CA LYS A 69 1.05 15.64 -19.95
C LYS A 69 1.76 16.74 -19.11
N ARG A 70 2.02 16.50 -17.83
CA ARG A 70 2.75 17.40 -16.92
C ARG A 70 4.18 16.95 -16.59
N PHE A 71 4.68 15.91 -17.28
CA PHE A 71 6.11 15.59 -17.33
C PHE A 71 6.69 16.05 -18.66
#